data_AF-A0A3Q2DXC6-F1
#
_entry.id   AF-A0A3Q2DXC6-F1
#
_cell.length_a   1.000
_cell.length_b   1.000
_cell.length_c   1.000
_cell.angle_alpha   90.00
_cell.angle_beta   90.00
_cell.angle_gamma   90.00
#
_symmetry.space_group_name_H-M   'P 1'
#
loop_
_entity.id
_entity.type
_entity.pdbx_description
1 polymer ?
#
loop_
_entity_poly.entity_id
_entity_poly.type
_entity_poly.pdbx_seq_one_letter_code
_entity_poly.pdbx_strand_id
1 'polypeptide(L)' 'LWLAYYSCRKYLQPLVAVKLLLTKEDYNKELSVECRVEGSDLRNNDERDKFLGRVTFRIKVVE' A
#
# COMPACT_ATOMS: atom_id res chain seq x y z
N LEU A 1 -9.01 -12.59 16.71
CA LEU A 1 -8.28 -12.40 15.43
C LEU A 1 -7.88 -13.71 14.75
N TRP A 2 -7.33 -14.70 15.45
CA TRP A 2 -6.90 -16.01 14.89
C TRP A 2 -8.03 -16.83 14.20
N LEU A 3 -9.29 -16.44 14.38
CA LEU A 3 -10.47 -17.17 13.90
C LEU A 3 -11.00 -16.71 12.53
N ALA A 4 -10.65 -15.51 12.04
CA ALA A 4 -11.18 -15.01 10.76
C ALA A 4 -10.54 -15.69 9.54
N TYR A 5 -9.33 -16.24 9.70
CA TYR A 5 -8.52 -16.81 8.62
C TYR A 5 -8.95 -18.24 8.23
N TYR A 6 -9.62 -18.99 9.13
CA TYR A 6 -9.97 -20.39 8.89
C TYR A 6 -11.25 -20.58 8.04
N SER A 7 -11.41 -19.78 6.99
CA SER A 7 -12.51 -19.84 6.01
C SER A 7 -13.86 -19.29 6.50
N CYS A 8 -13.90 -18.02 6.91
CA CYS A 8 -15.17 -17.28 6.94
C CYS A 8 -15.52 -16.82 5.52
N ARG A 9 -16.50 -17.47 4.89
CA ARG A 9 -16.97 -17.19 3.51
C ARG A 9 -17.50 -15.76 3.30
N LYS A 10 -17.67 -14.98 4.37
CA LYS A 10 -18.15 -13.58 4.37
C LYS A 10 -17.17 -12.59 5.01
N TYR A 11 -15.91 -12.97 5.23
CA TYR A 11 -14.93 -12.02 5.74
C TYR A 11 -14.69 -10.91 4.71
N LEU A 12 -14.84 -9.66 5.15
CA LEU A 12 -14.52 -8.48 4.37
C LEU A 12 -13.26 -7.87 4.97
N GLN A 13 -12.20 -7.82 4.17
CA GLN A 13 -10.98 -7.14 4.56
C GLN A 13 -11.22 -5.63 4.58
N PRO A 14 -10.75 -4.90 5.62
CA PRO A 14 -10.80 -3.45 5.62
C PRO A 14 -9.94 -2.90 4.47
N LEU A 15 -10.51 -1.94 3.74
CA LEU A 15 -9.85 -1.24 2.64
C LEU A 15 -9.58 0.21 3.04
N VAL A 16 -8.48 0.78 2.54
CA VAL A 16 -8.08 2.16 2.79
C VAL A 16 -7.80 2.83 1.45
N ALA A 17 -8.42 3.99 1.22
CA ALA A 17 -8.17 4.80 0.04
C ALA A 17 -7.08 5.85 0.33
N VAL A 18 -6.10 5.95 -0.56
CA VAL A 18 -5.03 6.97 -0.50
C VAL A 18 -5.26 7.98 -1.61
N LYS A 19 -5.36 9.27 -1.25
CA LYS A 19 -5.45 10.38 -2.20
C LYS A 19 -4.09 11.09 -2.27
N LEU A 20 -3.50 11.09 -3.45
CA LEU A 20 -2.26 11.83 -3.72
C LEU A 20 -2.59 13.27 -4.12
N LEU A 21 -1.99 14.24 -3.44
CA LEU A 21 -2.15 15.66 -3.72
C LEU A 21 -0.98 16.12 -4.59
N LEU A 22 -1.13 15.95 -5.91
CA LEU A 22 -0.11 16.31 -6.90
C LEU A 22 -0.28 17.76 -7.38
N THR A 23 0.83 18.42 -7.65
CA THR A 23 0.87 19.77 -8.23
C THR A 23 1.23 19.72 -9.72
N LYS A 24 1.10 20.84 -10.45
CA LYS A 24 1.46 20.91 -11.88
C LYS A 24 2.92 20.55 -12.15
N GLU A 25 3.81 20.78 -11.18
CA GLU A 25 5.23 20.43 -11.28
C GLU A 25 5.46 18.92 -11.29
N ASP A 26 4.50 18.14 -10.78
CA ASP A 26 4.57 16.69 -10.70
C ASP A 26 4.03 15.98 -11.95
N TYR A 27 3.39 16.74 -12.87
CA TYR A 27 2.80 16.18 -14.08
C TYR A 27 3.87 15.80 -15.09
N ASN A 28 3.56 14.83 -15.94
CA ASN A 28 4.43 14.25 -16.96
C ASN A 28 5.72 13.62 -16.42
N LYS A 29 5.85 13.45 -15.10
CA LYS A 29 6.96 12.76 -14.42
C LYS A 29 6.51 11.40 -13.92
N GLU A 30 7.44 10.44 -13.89
CA GLU A 30 7.23 9.14 -13.26
C GLU A 30 7.55 9.27 -11.76
N LEU A 31 6.54 9.04 -10.91
CA LEU A 31 6.65 9.12 -9.46
C LEU A 31 6.57 7.71 -8.88
N SER A 32 7.52 7.38 -8.00
CA SER A 32 7.50 6.14 -7.22
C SER A 32 6.87 6.41 -5.86
N VAL A 33 5.74 5.78 -5.57
CA VAL A 33 5.01 5.92 -4.31
C VAL A 33 5.10 4.61 -3.55
N GLU A 34 5.50 4.68 -2.28
CA GLU A 34 5.46 3.56 -1.35
C GLU A 34 4.41 3.83 -0.26
N CYS A 35 3.53 2.87 -0.04
CA CYS A 35 2.60 2.87 1.07
C CYS A 35 2.99 1.75 2.04
N ARG A 36 3.31 2.10 3.28
CA ARG A 36 3.74 1.18 4.34
C ARG A 36 2.72 1.18 5.47
N VAL A 37 2.45 0.00 6.01
CA VAL A 37 1.62 -0.16 7.22
C VAL A 37 2.53 -0.15 8.44
N GLU A 38 2.22 0.70 9.41
CA GLU A 38 2.93 0.79 10.68
C GLU A 38 2.15 0.11 11.81
N GLY A 39 2.86 -0.56 12.73
CA GLY A 39 2.27 -1.31 13.82
C GLY A 39 3.29 -2.12 14.60
N SER A 40 2.93 -2.53 15.82
CA SER A 40 3.84 -3.15 16.79
C SER A 40 4.38 -4.53 16.38
N ASP A 41 3.62 -5.29 15.58
CA ASP A 41 3.94 -6.68 15.18
C ASP A 41 4.07 -6.85 13.65
N LEU A 42 4.53 -5.80 12.96
CA LEU A 42 4.72 -5.83 11.50
C LEU A 42 6.20 -5.97 11.13
N ARG A 43 6.51 -6.94 10.27
CA ARG A 43 7.86 -7.15 9.72
C ARG A 43 8.00 -6.45 8.36
N ASN A 44 7.86 -5.13 8.35
CA ASN A 44 7.84 -4.31 7.13
C ASN A 44 9.23 -3.85 6.63
N ASN A 45 10.32 -4.39 7.21
CA ASN A 45 11.70 -3.92 6.96
C ASN A 45 12.63 -4.98 6.33
N ASP A 46 12.08 -6.04 5.70
CA ASP A 46 12.87 -7.01 4.94
C ASP A 46 12.99 -6.54 3.47
N GLU A 47 14.20 -6.26 3.02
CA GLU A 47 14.50 -5.81 1.65
C GLU A 47 14.27 -6.90 0.59
N ARG A 48 14.27 -8.18 1.00
CA ARG A 48 14.01 -9.32 0.10
C ARG A 48 12.53 -9.48 -0.19
N ASP A 49 11.68 -9.17 0.79
CA ASP A 49 10.22 -9.19 0.65
C ASP A 49 9.66 -7.76 0.64
N LYS A 50 9.59 -7.21 -0.58
CA LYS A 50 9.13 -5.84 -0.85
C LYS A 50 7.62 -5.66 -0.69
N PHE A 51 6.87 -6.74 -0.47
CA PHE A 51 5.41 -6.71 -0.35
C PHE A 51 4.92 -7.05 1.06
N LEU A 52 5.83 -7.38 1.98
CA LEU A 52 5.51 -7.61 3.39
C LEU A 52 5.23 -6.28 4.09
N GLY A 53 3.94 -5.96 4.26
CA GLY A 53 3.50 -4.75 4.98
C GLY A 53 3.75 -3.43 4.25
N ARG A 54 4.14 -3.47 2.97
CA ARG A 54 4.26 -2.29 2.12
C ARG A 54 3.93 -2.61 0.66
N VAL A 55 3.54 -1.59 -0.11
CA VAL A 55 3.31 -1.69 -1.55
C VAL A 55 3.95 -0.49 -2.23
N THR A 56 4.72 -0.75 -3.29
CA THR A 56 5.34 0.29 -4.10
C THR A 56 4.77 0.24 -5.50
N PHE A 57 4.34 1.37 -6.02
CA PHE A 57 3.81 1.49 -7.37
C PHE A 57 4.32 2.77 -8.03
N ARG A 58 4.37 2.77 -9.35
CA ARG A 58 4.78 3.93 -10.14
C ARG A 58 3.58 4.54 -10.82
N ILE A 59 3.47 5.86 -10.76
CA ILE A 59 2.42 6.61 -11.40
C ILE A 59 3.04 7.67 -12.31
N LYS A 60 2.35 7.95 -13.42
CA LYS A 60 2.61 9.12 -14.24
C LYS A 60 1.27 9.72 -14.57
N VAL A 61 1.05 10.95 -14.09
CA VAL A 61 -0.12 11.73 -14.46
C VAL A 61 0.25 12.57 -15.67
N VAL A 62 -0.48 12.40 -16.77
CA VAL A 62 -0.33 13.20 -17.98
C VAL A 62 -1.40 14.27 -17.99
N GLU A 63 -1.06 15.46 -18.50
CA GLU A 63 -2.00 16.57 -18.71
C GLU A 63 -2.89 16.33 -19.93
#